data_AF-A0A1Z5IYF6-F1
#
_entry.id   AF-A0A1Z5IYF6-F1
#
_cell.length_a   1.000
_cell.length_b   1.000
_cell.length_c   1.000
_cell.angle_alpha   90.00
_cell.angle_beta   90.00
_cell.angle_gamma   90.00
#
_symmetry.space_group_name_H-M   'P 1'
#
loop_
_entity.id
_entity.type
_entity.pdbx_description
1 polymer ?
#
loop_
_entity_poly.entity_id
_entity_poly.type
_entity_poly.pdbx_seq_one_letter_code
_entity_poly.pdbx_strand_id
1 'polypeptide(L)'
;MTLLTYQDYTDLGFASITTQAAFKNIEIDAETLINMTTDNFYNPDFGWHDLQADLNSAMPSVRGRAQTFRRAIAMQCDFSQEVGASTPVGIDAQSNLTEVEIGRTTVQRDAADSAPATFGKTGLSNVVAEMLQSVGLMARAVHYR
;
A
#
# COMPACT_ATOMS: atom_id res chain seq x y z
N MET A 1 12.14 5.93 -10.16
CA MET A 1 11.85 4.74 -10.99
C MET A 1 10.66 4.08 -10.32
N THR A 2 9.53 3.88 -11.01
CA THR A 2 8.28 3.46 -10.36
C THR A 2 8.30 1.96 -10.09
N LEU A 3 7.96 1.54 -8.88
CA LEU A 3 7.94 0.13 -8.48
C LEU A 3 6.74 -0.64 -9.05
N LEU A 4 5.71 0.07 -9.51
CA LEU A 4 4.52 -0.50 -10.15
C LEU A 4 4.14 0.25 -11.43
N THR A 5 3.93 -0.47 -12.54
CA THR A 5 3.36 0.15 -13.76
C THR A 5 1.83 0.10 -13.76
N TYR A 6 1.19 0.95 -14.58
CA TYR A 6 -0.27 0.91 -14.72
C TYR A 6 -0.77 -0.43 -15.27
N GLN A 7 -0.03 -1.03 -16.21
CA GLN A 7 -0.34 -2.37 -16.72
C GLN A 7 -0.26 -3.42 -15.60
N ASP A 8 0.80 -3.34 -14.79
CA ASP A 8 0.98 -4.22 -13.64
C ASP A 8 -0.15 -4.12 -12.61
N TYR A 9 -0.70 -2.92 -12.42
CA TYR A 9 -1.85 -2.64 -11.57
C TYR A 9 -3.13 -3.29 -12.12
N THR A 10 -3.39 -3.14 -13.42
CA THR A 10 -4.55 -3.77 -14.07
C THR A 10 -4.46 -5.30 -14.11
N ASP A 11 -3.25 -5.85 -14.33
CA ASP A 11 -3.00 -7.29 -14.37
C ASP A 11 -3.22 -7.95 -13.00
N LEU A 12 -3.05 -7.19 -11.91
CA LEU A 12 -3.37 -7.62 -10.55
C LEU A 12 -4.88 -7.61 -10.25
N GLY A 13 -5.71 -7.12 -11.18
CA GLY A 13 -7.17 -7.09 -11.07
C GLY A 13 -7.74 -5.84 -10.41
N PHE A 14 -6.93 -4.79 -10.22
CA PHE A 14 -7.39 -3.50 -9.71
C PHE A 14 -7.85 -2.58 -10.85
N ALA A 15 -8.90 -1.81 -10.62
CA ALA A 15 -9.55 -1.01 -11.67
C ALA A 15 -10.13 0.33 -11.18
N SER A 16 -9.92 0.68 -9.91
CA SER A 16 -10.48 1.92 -9.32
C SER A 16 -9.88 3.18 -9.94
N ILE A 17 -8.63 3.11 -10.43
CA ILE A 17 -8.00 4.19 -11.17
C ILE A 17 -8.14 3.93 -12.67
N THR A 18 -8.89 4.79 -13.36
CA THR A 18 -9.28 4.59 -14.77
C THR A 18 -8.31 5.20 -15.79
N THR A 19 -7.35 6.03 -15.34
CA THR A 19 -6.40 6.71 -16.23
C THR A 19 -4.97 6.58 -15.74
N GLN A 20 -4.04 6.35 -16.67
CA GLN A 20 -2.61 6.26 -16.38
C GLN A 20 -2.04 7.55 -15.77
N ALA A 21 -2.59 8.71 -16.15
CA ALA A 21 -2.17 10.00 -15.61
C ALA A 21 -2.53 10.16 -14.12
N ALA A 22 -3.74 9.76 -13.72
CA ALA A 22 -4.15 9.75 -12.32
C ALA A 22 -3.33 8.73 -11.51
N PHE A 23 -3.11 7.54 -12.09
CA PHE A 23 -2.33 6.47 -11.48
C PHE A 23 -0.92 6.93 -11.11
N LYS A 24 -0.23 7.64 -12.01
CA LYS A 24 1.17 8.03 -11.81
C LYS A 24 1.39 8.85 -10.53
N ASN A 25 0.51 9.80 -10.23
CA ASN A 25 0.68 10.64 -9.04
C ASN A 25 0.37 9.85 -7.77
N ILE A 26 -0.68 9.03 -7.81
CA ILE A 26 -1.11 8.20 -6.68
C ILE A 26 -0.07 7.12 -6.36
N GLU A 27 0.54 6.54 -7.38
CA GLU A 27 1.56 5.50 -7.23
C GLU A 27 2.83 6.04 -6.56
N ILE A 28 3.29 7.23 -6.92
CA ILE A 28 4.47 7.86 -6.29
C ILE A 28 4.23 8.09 -4.79
N ASP A 29 3.03 8.57 -4.43
CA ASP A 29 2.68 8.81 -3.04
C ASP A 29 2.54 7.49 -2.27
N ALA A 30 1.87 6.49 -2.85
CA ALA A 30 1.71 5.16 -2.27
C ALA A 30 3.07 4.45 -2.08
N GLU A 31 3.95 4.53 -3.08
CA GLU A 31 5.33 4.03 -3.03
C GLU A 31 6.09 4.68 -1.88
N THR A 32 6.02 6.01 -1.75
CA THR A 32 6.69 6.76 -0.68
C THR A 32 6.22 6.29 0.70
N LEU A 33 4.89 6.16 0.89
CA LEU A 33 4.32 5.68 2.14
C LEU A 33 4.81 4.28 2.50
N ILE A 34 4.75 3.35 1.54
CA ILE A 34 5.15 1.97 1.76
C ILE A 34 6.64 1.90 2.05
N ASN A 35 7.49 2.53 1.23
CA ASN A 35 8.93 2.55 1.43
C ASN A 35 9.32 3.12 2.82
N MET A 36 8.64 4.17 3.29
CA MET A 36 8.87 4.70 4.64
C MET A 36 8.54 3.67 5.74
N THR A 37 7.51 2.85 5.55
CA THR A 37 7.11 1.83 6.54
C THR A 37 7.91 0.53 6.47
N THR A 38 8.46 0.22 5.29
CA THR A 38 9.28 -0.97 5.06
C THR A 38 10.78 -0.69 5.16
N ASP A 39 11.18 0.47 5.71
CA ASP A 39 12.57 0.91 5.82
C ASP A 39 13.33 0.79 4.49
N ASN A 40 12.68 1.22 3.40
CA ASN A 40 13.22 1.24 2.05
C ASN A 40 13.68 -0.12 1.50
N PHE A 41 13.10 -1.24 1.99
CA PHE A 41 13.52 -2.60 1.64
C PHE A 41 13.74 -2.84 0.13
N TYR A 42 12.79 -2.47 -0.73
CA TYR A 42 12.89 -2.60 -2.19
C TYR A 42 13.19 -1.27 -2.90
N ASN A 43 13.59 -0.23 -2.17
CA ASN A 43 13.86 1.07 -2.77
C ASN A 43 15.13 0.97 -3.64
N PRO A 44 15.03 1.25 -4.95
CA PRO A 44 16.15 1.11 -5.87
C PRO A 44 17.30 2.08 -5.55
N ASP A 45 17.03 3.19 -4.88
CA ASP A 45 18.05 4.18 -4.52
C ASP A 45 19.03 3.66 -3.44
N PHE A 46 18.58 2.73 -2.58
CA PHE A 46 19.42 2.10 -1.55
C PHE A 46 20.08 0.81 -2.05
N GLY A 47 19.47 0.14 -3.02
CA GLY A 47 20.05 -1.04 -3.69
C GLY A 47 20.22 -2.28 -2.81
N TRP A 48 19.50 -2.38 -1.69
CA TRP A 48 19.62 -3.51 -0.76
C TRP A 48 18.88 -4.76 -1.26
N HIS A 49 17.69 -4.59 -1.83
CA HIS A 49 16.92 -5.64 -2.49
C HIS A 49 16.33 -5.15 -3.80
N ASP A 50 16.34 -6.03 -4.80
CA ASP A 50 15.74 -5.76 -6.12
C ASP A 50 14.39 -6.47 -6.22
N LEU A 51 13.33 -5.69 -6.42
CA LEU A 51 11.97 -6.21 -6.50
C LEU A 51 11.79 -7.19 -7.66
N GLN A 52 12.38 -6.91 -8.83
CA GLN A 52 12.25 -7.75 -10.02
C GLN A 52 13.05 -9.05 -9.88
N ALA A 53 14.22 -9.00 -9.26
CA ALA A 53 15.00 -10.18 -8.93
C ALA A 53 14.25 -11.08 -7.94
N ASP A 54 13.66 -10.50 -6.89
CA ASP A 54 12.90 -11.25 -5.90
C ASP A 54 11.59 -11.84 -6.50
N LEU A 55 10.92 -11.13 -7.41
CA LEU A 55 9.77 -11.64 -8.18
C LEU A 55 10.11 -12.86 -9.03
N ASN A 56 11.33 -12.89 -9.60
CA ASN A 56 11.83 -13.99 -10.43
C ASN A 56 12.55 -15.08 -9.61
N SER A 57 12.62 -14.93 -8.29
CA SER A 57 13.32 -15.88 -7.43
C SER A 57 12.71 -17.29 -7.52
N ALA A 58 13.59 -18.29 -7.56
CA ALA A 58 13.18 -19.69 -7.47
C ALA A 58 12.65 -20.05 -6.08
N MET A 59 13.01 -19.28 -5.05
CA MET A 59 12.58 -19.51 -3.68
C MET A 59 11.14 -18.98 -3.48
N PRO A 60 10.15 -19.84 -3.16
CA PRO A 60 8.75 -19.41 -3.07
C PRO A 60 8.48 -18.33 -2.02
N SER A 61 9.21 -18.32 -0.90
CA SER A 61 9.06 -17.31 0.15
C SER A 61 9.52 -15.91 -0.29
N VAL A 62 10.64 -15.83 -1.02
CA VAL A 62 11.16 -14.56 -1.57
C VAL A 62 10.21 -14.01 -2.62
N ARG A 63 9.77 -14.87 -3.56
CA ARG A 63 8.79 -14.50 -4.58
C ARG A 63 7.46 -14.06 -3.97
N GLY A 64 6.97 -14.78 -2.96
CA GLY A 64 5.73 -14.45 -2.25
C GLY A 64 5.79 -13.10 -1.54
N ARG A 65 6.93 -12.78 -0.92
CA ARG A 65 7.15 -11.46 -0.29
C ARG A 65 7.13 -10.34 -1.31
N ALA A 66 7.83 -10.49 -2.44
CA ALA A 66 7.84 -9.50 -3.52
C ALA A 66 6.46 -9.32 -4.17
N GLN A 67 5.72 -10.41 -4.40
CA GLN A 67 4.34 -10.34 -4.89
C GLN A 67 3.42 -9.62 -3.91
N THR A 68 3.56 -9.87 -2.61
CA THR A 68 2.77 -9.21 -1.57
C THR A 68 3.09 -7.73 -1.50
N PHE A 69 4.37 -7.34 -1.58
CA PHE A 69 4.78 -5.95 -1.63
C PHE A 69 4.20 -5.21 -2.84
N ARG A 70 4.29 -5.82 -4.04
CA ARG A 70 3.71 -5.25 -5.26
C ARG A 70 2.19 -5.08 -5.15
N ARG A 71 1.50 -6.05 -4.55
CA ARG A 71 0.05 -5.99 -4.32
C ARG A 71 -0.32 -4.96 -3.26
N ALA A 72 0.52 -4.75 -2.25
CA ALA A 72 0.35 -3.72 -1.23
C ALA A 72 0.38 -2.31 -1.84
N ILE A 73 1.29 -2.04 -2.78
CA ILE A 73 1.33 -0.76 -3.53
C ILE A 73 0.02 -0.55 -4.28
N ALA A 74 -0.41 -1.55 -5.08
CA ALA A 74 -1.65 -1.44 -5.84
C ALA A 74 -2.88 -1.19 -4.95
N MET A 75 -2.96 -1.87 -3.81
CA MET A 75 -4.05 -1.72 -2.86
C MET A 75 -4.04 -0.36 -2.15
N GLN A 76 -2.84 0.19 -1.85
CA GLN A 76 -2.71 1.54 -1.32
C GLN A 76 -3.12 2.60 -2.34
N CYS A 77 -2.88 2.37 -3.64
CA CYS A 77 -3.36 3.26 -4.70
C CYS A 77 -4.89 3.32 -4.74
N ASP A 78 -5.57 2.18 -4.66
CA ASP A 78 -7.04 2.12 -4.60
C ASP A 78 -7.59 2.84 -3.38
N PHE A 79 -7.01 2.58 -2.21
CA PHE A 79 -7.40 3.27 -0.98
C PHE A 79 -7.25 4.79 -1.11
N SER A 80 -6.14 5.26 -1.68
CA SER A 80 -5.89 6.69 -1.88
C SER A 80 -6.88 7.32 -2.86
N GLN A 81 -7.27 6.57 -3.90
CA GLN A 81 -8.27 6.99 -4.88
C GLN A 81 -9.66 7.07 -4.25
N GLU A 82 -10.06 6.09 -3.43
CA GLU A 82 -11.37 6.08 -2.76
C GLU A 82 -11.50 7.12 -1.66
N VAL A 83 -10.43 7.33 -0.90
CA VAL A 83 -10.36 8.40 0.11
C VAL A 83 -10.25 9.79 -0.54
N GLY A 84 -9.85 9.86 -1.82
CA GLY A 84 -9.63 11.13 -2.52
C GLY A 84 -8.41 11.90 -1.99
N ALA A 85 -7.49 11.21 -1.30
CA ALA A 85 -6.24 11.76 -0.80
C ALA A 85 -5.15 10.68 -0.79
N SER A 86 -3.92 11.08 -1.14
CA SER A 86 -2.77 10.19 -1.25
C SER A 86 -1.67 10.48 -0.23
N THR A 87 -1.70 11.66 0.41
CA THR A 87 -0.73 12.04 1.45
C THR A 87 -1.22 11.63 2.84
N PRO A 88 -0.33 11.33 3.80
CA PRO A 88 -0.75 10.92 5.13
C PRO A 88 -1.63 11.97 5.82
N VAL A 89 -1.33 13.27 5.64
CA VAL A 89 -2.14 14.37 6.20
C VAL A 89 -3.50 14.48 5.52
N GLY A 90 -3.56 14.31 4.19
CA GLY A 90 -4.82 14.34 3.45
C GLY A 90 -5.72 13.15 3.81
N ILE A 91 -5.13 11.96 3.97
CA ILE A 91 -5.84 10.76 4.39
C ILE A 91 -6.34 10.89 5.85
N ASP A 92 -5.52 11.42 6.76
CA ASP A 92 -5.91 11.68 8.15
C ASP A 92 -7.01 12.76 8.24
N ALA A 93 -6.98 13.78 7.38
CA ALA A 93 -8.04 14.78 7.30
C ALA A 93 -9.36 14.21 6.72
N GLN A 94 -9.26 13.19 5.86
CA GLN A 94 -10.38 12.45 5.28
C GLN A 94 -10.83 11.26 6.15
N SER A 95 -10.22 11.06 7.34
CA SER A 95 -10.52 9.96 8.28
C SER A 95 -11.93 9.99 8.88
N ASN A 96 -12.85 10.80 8.37
CA ASN A 96 -14.29 10.77 8.65
C ASN A 96 -15.09 9.83 7.71
N LEU A 97 -14.46 9.16 6.74
CA LEU A 97 -15.12 8.20 5.82
C LEU A 97 -15.54 6.87 6.50
N THR A 98 -16.83 6.72 6.82
CA THR A 98 -17.42 5.57 7.53
C THR A 98 -17.25 4.20 6.85
N GLU A 99 -16.97 4.17 5.55
CA GLU A 99 -16.79 2.94 4.78
C GLU A 99 -15.87 3.24 3.59
N VAL A 100 -14.92 2.35 3.30
CA VAL A 100 -14.03 2.45 2.14
C VAL A 100 -13.98 1.07 1.49
N GLU A 101 -14.26 0.98 0.20
CA GLU A 101 -14.04 -0.24 -0.57
C GLU A 101 -12.56 -0.23 -1.02
N ILE A 102 -11.92 -1.38 -1.14
CA ILE A 102 -10.55 -1.44 -1.66
C ILE A 102 -10.50 -2.69 -2.54
N GLY A 103 -10.65 -2.48 -3.84
CA GLY A 103 -10.81 -3.54 -4.82
C GLY A 103 -12.10 -4.35 -4.60
N ARG A 104 -11.99 -5.50 -3.90
CA ARG A 104 -13.13 -6.37 -3.52
C ARG A 104 -13.34 -6.47 -2.01
N THR A 105 -12.58 -5.68 -1.24
CA THR A 105 -12.56 -5.75 0.22
C THR A 105 -13.22 -4.50 0.76
N THR A 106 -14.32 -4.64 1.50
CA THR A 106 -14.96 -3.51 2.17
C THR A 106 -14.36 -3.32 3.55
N VAL A 107 -13.82 -2.14 3.83
CA VAL A 107 -13.35 -1.72 5.15
C VAL A 107 -14.48 -0.92 5.81
N GLN A 108 -15.24 -1.58 6.68
CA GLN A 108 -16.36 -0.98 7.40
C GLN A 108 -15.94 -0.46 8.78
N ARG A 109 -16.43 0.72 9.15
CA ARG A 109 -16.23 1.33 10.46
C ARG A 109 -17.46 1.06 11.33
N ASP A 110 -17.28 0.36 12.46
CA ASP A 110 -18.36 0.22 13.44
C ASP A 110 -18.40 1.48 14.32
N ALA A 111 -19.58 2.09 14.49
CA ALA A 111 -19.74 3.44 15.04
C ALA A 111 -19.41 3.55 16.55
N ALA A 112 -19.07 2.45 17.20
CA ALA A 112 -18.86 2.35 18.64
C ALA A 112 -17.38 2.35 19.08
N ASP A 113 -16.42 2.16 18.17
CA ASP A 113 -14.99 2.12 18.53
C ASP A 113 -14.15 2.74 17.42
N SER A 114 -13.60 3.92 17.70
CA SER A 114 -12.92 4.81 16.75
C SER A 114 -11.52 4.29 16.37
N ALA A 115 -11.43 3.09 15.78
CA ALA A 115 -10.19 2.62 15.17
C ALA A 115 -10.05 3.26 13.76
N PRO A 116 -8.97 4.01 13.48
CA PRO A 116 -8.78 4.63 12.17
C PRO A 116 -8.68 3.54 11.08
N ALA A 117 -9.27 3.79 9.90
CA ALA A 117 -9.10 2.93 8.71
C ALA A 117 -7.64 2.87 8.22
N THR A 118 -6.82 3.77 8.76
CA THR A 118 -5.39 3.86 8.53
C THR A 118 -4.57 3.30 9.68
N PHE A 119 -3.42 2.74 9.35
CA PHE A 119 -2.44 2.24 10.30
C PHE A 119 -1.73 3.40 11.01
N GLY A 120 -2.25 3.78 12.18
CA GLY A 120 -1.73 4.91 12.97
C GLY A 120 -1.69 6.21 12.14
N LYS A 121 -0.59 6.97 12.25
CA LYS A 121 -0.37 8.23 11.50
C LYS A 121 0.39 8.03 10.17
N THR A 122 0.48 6.79 9.68
CA THR A 122 1.28 6.48 8.49
C THR A 122 0.56 6.76 7.18
N GLY A 123 -0.77 6.90 7.18
CA GLY A 123 -1.56 7.06 5.96
C GLY A 123 -1.74 5.75 5.16
N LEU A 124 -1.15 4.64 5.60
CA LEU A 124 -1.43 3.32 5.01
C LEU A 124 -2.79 2.82 5.45
N SER A 125 -3.52 2.12 4.58
CA SER A 125 -4.70 1.36 5.03
C SER A 125 -4.30 0.22 5.99
N ASN A 126 -5.18 -0.13 6.93
CA ASN A 126 -4.93 -1.25 7.85
C ASN A 126 -4.66 -2.57 7.12
N VAL A 127 -5.39 -2.82 6.03
CA VAL A 127 -5.23 -4.03 5.20
C VAL A 127 -3.85 -4.08 4.57
N VAL A 128 -3.35 -2.96 4.04
CA VAL A 128 -1.98 -2.87 3.48
C VAL A 128 -0.93 -3.11 4.56
N ALA A 129 -1.11 -2.54 5.76
CA ALA A 129 -0.20 -2.78 6.88
C ALA A 129 -0.18 -4.25 7.31
N GLU A 130 -1.34 -4.90 7.44
CA GLU A 130 -1.45 -6.33 7.77
C GLU A 130 -0.79 -7.21 6.71
N MET A 131 -0.97 -6.90 5.43
CA MET A 131 -0.30 -7.61 4.34
C MET A 131 1.23 -7.51 4.46
N LEU A 132 1.76 -6.31 4.71
CA LEU A 132 3.21 -6.11 4.88
C LEU A 132 3.76 -6.77 6.15
N GLN A 133 2.98 -6.83 7.23
CA GLN A 133 3.34 -7.56 8.46
C GLN A 133 3.41 -9.06 8.21
N SER A 134 2.46 -9.63 7.46
CA SER A 134 2.41 -11.07 7.19
C SER A 134 3.66 -11.61 6.49
N VAL A 135 4.35 -10.75 5.73
CA VAL A 135 5.59 -11.10 5.01
C VAL A 135 6.85 -10.54 5.67
N GLY A 136 6.73 -9.97 6.88
CA GLY A 136 7.86 -9.47 7.67
C GLY A 136 8.52 -8.21 7.11
N LEU A 137 7.80 -7.42 6.30
CA LEU A 137 8.35 -6.20 5.69
C LEU A 137 8.13 -4.94 6.53
N MET A 138 7.26 -4.97 7.55
CA MET A 138 7.08 -3.81 8.43
C MET A 138 8.28 -3.65 9.36
N ALA A 139 9.11 -2.64 9.09
CA ALA A 139 10.28 -2.31 9.91
C ALA A 139 9.92 -1.60 11.23
N ARG A 140 8.72 -1.01 11.31
CA ARG A 140 8.22 -0.34 12.51
C ARG A 140 6.84 -0.86 12.90
N ALA A 141 6.82 -1.99 13.60
CA ALA A 141 5.77 -2.30 14.56
C ALA A 141 5.93 -1.39 15.79
N VAL A 142 5.69 -0.08 15.65
CA VAL A 142 5.52 0.77 16.84
C VAL A 142 4.03 0.93 17.07
N HIS A 143 3.45 -0.06 17.76
CA HIS A 143 2.28 0.15 18.58
C HIS A 143 2.63 1.24 19.61
N TYR A 144 2.23 2.48 19.36
CA TYR A 144 1.96 3.36 20.49
C TYR A 144 0.61 2.93 21.04
N ARG A 145 0.66 2.23 22.18
CA ARG A 145 -0.48 2.06 23.08
C ARG A 145 -0.89 3.41 23.64
#